data_AF-A0A6G8AW44-F1
#
_entry.id   AF-A0A6G8AW44-F1
#
_cell.length_a   1.000
_cell.length_b   1.000
_cell.length_c   1.000
_cell.angle_alpha   90.00
_cell.angle_beta   90.00
_cell.angle_gamma   90.00
#
_symmetry.space_group_name_H-M   'P 1'
#
loop_
_entity.id
_entity.type
_entity.pdbx_description
1 polymer ?
#
loop_
_entity_poly.entity_id
_entity_poly.type
_entity_poly.pdbx_seq_one_letter_code
_entity_poly.pdbx_strand_id
1 'polypeptide(L)'
;MDKKQKTKKYQKYILSTFLLICLPALFIITFHPNLIIAKSITAFIMVMAIILVILSLKLVQLFYEDITDKNGPVIIPKVYGIGVTVNPFNIYGKIIWFFIILLLICILIKIVFTPI
;
A
#
# COMPACT_ATOMS: atom_id res chain seq x y z
N MET A 1 24.22 2.08 -3.43
CA MET A 1 23.13 2.04 -4.42
C MET A 1 22.54 3.45 -4.52
N ASP A 2 22.62 4.06 -5.69
CA ASP A 2 22.17 5.44 -5.97
C ASP A 2 20.65 5.61 -5.74
N LYS A 3 20.18 6.81 -5.35
CA LYS A 3 18.77 7.16 -5.11
C LYS A 3 17.89 6.80 -6.31
N LYS A 4 18.40 7.03 -7.52
CA LYS A 4 17.73 6.66 -8.78
C LYS A 4 17.56 5.14 -8.91
N GLN A 5 18.58 4.37 -8.56
CA GLN A 5 18.50 2.90 -8.56
C GLN A 5 17.50 2.40 -7.50
N LYS A 6 17.53 2.95 -6.28
CA LYS A 6 16.60 2.56 -5.19
C LYS A 6 15.15 2.80 -5.61
N THR A 7 14.87 3.98 -6.17
CA THR A 7 13.56 4.35 -6.70
C THR A 7 13.06 3.33 -7.73
N LYS A 8 13.88 3.00 -8.74
CA LYS A 8 13.53 2.02 -9.78
C LYS A 8 13.25 0.64 -9.20
N LYS A 9 13.98 0.24 -8.15
CA LYS A 9 13.75 -1.02 -7.42
C LYS A 9 12.38 -1.03 -6.74
N TYR A 10 12.03 0.02 -5.99
CA TYR A 10 10.72 0.12 -5.35
C TYR A 10 9.57 0.22 -6.34
N GLN A 11 9.73 0.93 -7.46
CA GLN A 11 8.74 0.96 -8.54
C GLN A 11 8.49 -0.44 -9.11
N LYS A 12 9.54 -1.24 -9.34
CA LYS A 12 9.40 -2.64 -9.77
C LYS A 12 8.64 -3.48 -8.75
N TYR A 13 8.96 -3.33 -7.46
CA TYR A 13 8.25 -4.05 -6.40
C TYR A 13 6.78 -3.67 -6.33
N ILE A 14 6.46 -2.38 -6.38
CA ILE A 14 5.08 -1.88 -6.41
C ILE A 14 4.33 -2.46 -7.60
N LEU A 15 4.93 -2.44 -8.80
CA LEU A 15 4.32 -3.02 -9.99
C LEU A 15 4.09 -4.53 -9.84
N SER A 16 5.07 -5.28 -9.33
CA SER A 16 4.91 -6.72 -9.11
C SER A 16 3.83 -7.04 -8.09
N THR A 17 3.78 -6.30 -6.98
CA THR A 17 2.77 -6.49 -5.94
C THR A 17 1.39 -6.11 -6.46
N PHE A 18 1.28 -5.06 -7.27
CA PHE A 18 0.03 -4.68 -7.93
C PHE A 18 -0.48 -5.78 -8.87
N LEU A 19 0.38 -6.38 -9.68
CA LEU A 19 0.01 -7.51 -10.54
C LEU A 19 -0.44 -8.74 -9.73
N LEU A 20 0.22 -9.02 -8.60
CA LEU A 20 -0.16 -10.09 -7.67
C LEU A 20 -1.50 -9.83 -6.97
N ILE A 21 -1.96 -8.58 -6.89
CA ILE A 21 -3.29 -8.23 -6.39
C ILE A 21 -4.34 -8.38 -7.50
N CYS A 22 -4.05 -7.85 -8.69
CA CYS A 22 -5.00 -7.84 -9.80
C CYS A 22 -5.33 -9.24 -10.30
N LEU A 23 -4.31 -10.10 -10.46
CA LEU A 23 -4.51 -11.42 -11.05
C LEU A 23 -5.51 -12.28 -10.24
N PRO A 24 -5.36 -12.47 -8.92
CA PRO A 24 -6.34 -13.21 -8.12
C PRO A 24 -7.69 -12.50 -8.00
N ALA A 25 -7.72 -11.16 -7.98
CA ALA A 25 -8.97 -10.40 -7.90
C ALA A 25 -9.90 -10.65 -9.10
N LEU A 26 -9.34 -10.89 -10.30
CA LEU A 26 -10.12 -11.23 -11.50
C LEU A 26 -10.87 -12.57 -11.35
N PHE A 27 -10.34 -13.51 -10.57
CA PHE A 27 -10.92 -14.83 -10.40
C PHE A 27 -11.89 -14.92 -9.20
N ILE A 28 -12.07 -13.84 -8.44
CA ILE A 28 -12.92 -13.86 -7.24
C ILE A 28 -14.38 -14.19 -7.57
N ILE A 29 -14.90 -13.70 -8.71
CA ILE A 29 -16.26 -13.96 -9.17
C ILE A 29 -16.45 -15.45 -9.49
N THR A 30 -15.44 -16.09 -10.07
CA THR A 30 -15.47 -17.51 -10.44
C THR A 30 -15.43 -18.42 -9.23
N PHE A 31 -14.66 -18.07 -8.19
CA PHE A 31 -14.46 -18.91 -7.01
C PHE A 31 -15.35 -18.55 -5.82
N HIS A 32 -16.18 -17.51 -5.91
CA HIS A 32 -17.08 -17.07 -4.83
C HIS A 32 -17.99 -18.18 -4.26
N PRO A 33 -18.50 -19.16 -5.04
CA PRO A 33 -19.31 -20.26 -4.50
C PRO A 33 -18.57 -21.12 -3.47
N ASN A 34 -17.24 -21.20 -3.56
CA ASN A 34 -16.42 -21.87 -2.56
C ASN A 34 -15.89 -20.84 -1.57
N LEU A 35 -16.60 -20.70 -0.44
CA LEU A 35 -16.30 -19.71 0.60
C LEU A 35 -14.86 -19.84 1.15
N ILE A 36 -14.32 -21.06 1.24
CA ILE A 36 -12.94 -21.30 1.72
C ILE A 36 -11.92 -20.70 0.74
N ILE A 37 -12.10 -20.93 -0.56
CA ILE A 37 -11.22 -20.41 -1.61
C ILE A 37 -11.37 -18.88 -1.70
N ALA A 38 -12.60 -18.37 -1.69
CA ALA A 38 -12.87 -16.93 -1.74
C ALA A 38 -12.25 -16.19 -0.54
N LYS A 39 -12.39 -16.74 0.67
CA LYS A 39 -11.75 -16.21 1.89
C LYS A 39 -10.23 -16.21 1.78
N SER A 40 -9.63 -17.29 1.28
CA SER A 40 -8.18 -17.40 1.11
C SER A 40 -7.63 -16.40 0.09
N ILE A 41 -8.30 -16.25 -1.06
CA ILE A 41 -7.94 -15.25 -2.08
C ILE A 41 -8.03 -13.84 -1.50
N THR A 42 -9.12 -13.55 -0.79
CA THR A 42 -9.33 -12.22 -0.17
C THR A 42 -8.27 -11.92 0.88
N ALA A 43 -7.94 -12.88 1.75
CA ALA A 43 -6.86 -12.73 2.73
C ALA A 43 -5.50 -12.49 2.05
N PHE A 44 -5.19 -13.23 1.00
CA PHE A 44 -3.96 -13.05 0.22
C PHE A 44 -3.88 -11.64 -0.41
N ILE A 45 -4.95 -11.20 -1.08
CA ILE A 45 -5.06 -9.85 -1.65
C ILE A 45 -4.82 -8.80 -0.56
N MET A 46 -5.39 -9.00 0.62
CA MET A 46 -5.27 -8.08 1.73
C MET A 46 -3.83 -7.97 2.26
N VAL A 47 -3.13 -9.11 2.39
CA VAL A 47 -1.69 -9.13 2.73
C VAL A 47 -0.88 -8.37 1.69
N MET A 48 -1.13 -8.61 0.40
CA MET A 48 -0.44 -7.92 -0.68
C MET A 48 -0.74 -6.41 -0.69
N ALA A 49 -1.97 -6.00 -0.37
CA ALA A 49 -2.34 -4.59 -0.26
C ALA A 49 -1.56 -3.89 0.88
N ILE A 50 -1.40 -4.54 2.05
CA ILE A 50 -0.57 -4.02 3.14
C ILE A 50 0.89 -3.83 2.68
N ILE A 51 1.46 -4.84 2.01
CA ILE A 51 2.81 -4.77 1.45
C ILE A 51 2.92 -3.62 0.44
N LEU A 52 1.92 -3.46 -0.44
CA LEU A 52 1.87 -2.39 -1.43
C LEU A 52 1.90 -1.00 -0.78
N VAL A 53 1.09 -0.80 0.26
CA VAL A 53 1.04 0.47 1.01
C VAL A 53 2.38 0.77 1.70
N ILE A 54 3.02 -0.24 2.30
CA ILE A 54 4.34 -0.08 2.92
C ILE A 54 5.41 0.27 1.87
N LEU A 55 5.40 -0.40 0.71
CA LEU A 55 6.32 -0.11 -0.38
C LEU A 55 6.07 1.30 -0.95
N SER A 56 4.81 1.71 -1.07
CA SER A 56 4.41 3.05 -1.48
C SER A 56 4.92 4.10 -0.50
N LEU A 57 4.76 3.90 0.81
CA LEU A 57 5.29 4.79 1.85
C LEU A 57 6.80 4.96 1.71
N LYS A 58 7.55 3.87 1.55
CA LYS A 58 9.01 3.91 1.35
C LYS A 58 9.40 4.66 0.07
N LEU A 59 8.64 4.48 -1.02
CA LEU A 59 8.89 5.18 -2.26
C LEU A 59 8.63 6.70 -2.11
N VAL A 60 7.53 7.09 -1.45
CA VAL A 60 7.23 8.50 -1.17
C VAL A 60 8.32 9.11 -0.29
N GLN A 61 8.74 8.42 0.78
CA GLN A 61 9.84 8.89 1.63
C GLN A 61 11.11 9.16 0.81
N LEU A 62 11.49 8.25 -0.09
CA LEU A 62 12.66 8.45 -0.97
C LEU A 62 12.51 9.68 -1.87
N PHE A 63 11.30 9.96 -2.38
CA PHE A 63 11.10 11.11 -3.25
C PHE A 63 11.20 12.46 -2.53
N TYR A 64 10.72 12.53 -1.30
CA TYR A 64 10.61 13.79 -0.56
C TYR A 64 11.63 13.97 0.58
N GLU A 65 12.57 13.04 0.74
CA GLU A 65 13.60 13.04 1.81
C GLU A 65 14.35 14.39 1.94
N ASP A 66 14.64 15.04 0.81
CA ASP A 66 15.42 16.28 0.75
C ASP A 66 14.55 17.55 0.57
N ILE A 67 13.22 17.39 0.49
CA ILE A 67 12.30 18.44 0.00
C ILE A 67 11.25 18.81 1.06
N THR A 68 10.91 17.87 1.95
CA THR A 68 9.87 18.08 2.96
C THR A 68 10.40 17.85 4.37
N ASP A 69 9.94 18.68 5.29
CA ASP A 69 10.32 18.64 6.70
C ASP A 69 9.12 18.24 7.58
N LYS A 70 9.36 18.20 8.89
CA LYS A 70 8.35 17.82 9.89
C LYS A 70 7.25 18.87 10.07
N ASN A 71 7.55 20.14 9.75
CA ASN A 71 6.64 21.27 9.92
C ASN A 71 5.93 21.66 8.61
N GLY A 72 6.32 21.06 7.48
CA GLY A 72 5.68 21.27 6.19
C GLY A 72 4.24 20.76 6.14
N PRO A 73 3.48 21.11 5.09
CA PRO A 73 2.07 20.77 4.97
C PRO A 73 1.82 19.25 4.95
N VAL A 74 0.66 18.84 5.44
CA VAL A 74 0.23 17.42 5.48
C VAL A 74 0.02 16.85 4.08
N ILE A 75 -0.46 17.68 3.16
CA ILE A 75 -0.74 17.33 1.77
C ILE A 75 0.28 18.04 0.88
N ILE A 76 0.97 17.28 0.04
CA ILE A 76 2.02 17.78 -0.87
C ILE A 76 1.72 17.35 -2.31
N PRO A 77 2.12 18.14 -3.33
CA PRO A 77 1.93 17.76 -4.73
C PRO A 77 2.77 16.54 -5.08
N LYS A 78 2.24 15.62 -5.89
CA LYS A 78 2.96 14.41 -6.33
C LYS A 78 4.17 14.78 -7.21
N VAL A 79 5.28 14.06 -7.05
CA VAL A 79 6.48 14.23 -7.91
C VAL A 79 6.20 13.86 -9.36
N TYR A 80 5.31 12.90 -9.59
CA TYR A 80 4.92 12.45 -10.93
C TYR A 80 3.40 12.48 -11.10
N GLY A 81 2.96 13.03 -12.23
CA GLY A 81 1.55 13.12 -12.61
C GLY A 81 0.78 14.22 -11.87
N ILE A 82 -0.52 14.28 -12.14
CA ILE A 82 -1.43 15.23 -11.50
C ILE A 82 -1.96 14.63 -10.19
N GLY A 83 -1.87 15.38 -9.11
CA GLY A 83 -2.50 15.03 -7.84
C GLY A 83 -1.66 15.34 -6.61
N VAL A 84 -2.16 14.93 -5.46
CA VAL A 84 -1.55 15.16 -4.15
C VAL A 84 -1.26 13.84 -3.42
N THR A 85 -0.32 13.88 -2.48
CA THR A 85 0.02 12.76 -1.59
C THR A 85 0.14 13.27 -0.15
N VAL A 86 0.02 12.35 0.80
CA VAL A 86 0.23 12.64 2.22
C VAL A 86 1.72 12.65 2.52
N ASN A 87 2.19 13.74 3.12
CA ASN A 87 3.59 13.94 3.51
C ASN A 87 3.98 12.95 4.63
N PRO A 88 4.92 12.02 4.40
CA PRO A 88 5.31 11.03 5.41
C PRO A 88 6.27 11.59 6.46
N PHE A 89 6.74 12.83 6.35
CA PHE A 89 7.64 13.47 7.29
C PHE A 89 6.92 14.35 8.31
N ASN A 90 5.78 14.94 7.94
CA ASN A 90 4.87 15.65 8.85
C ASN A 90 4.28 14.70 9.92
N ILE A 91 4.08 15.18 11.15
CA ILE A 91 3.53 14.39 12.28
C ILE A 91 2.14 13.82 11.96
N TYR A 92 1.21 14.67 11.50
CA TYR A 92 -0.14 14.23 11.12
C TYR A 92 -0.11 13.32 9.90
N GLY A 93 0.77 13.59 8.94
CA GLY A 93 0.93 12.71 7.78
C GLY A 93 1.42 11.31 8.16
N LYS A 94 2.36 11.18 9.11
CA LYS A 94 2.77 9.89 9.68
C LYS A 94 1.61 9.16 10.35
N ILE A 95 0.79 9.89 11.13
CA ILE A 95 -0.39 9.32 11.78
C ILE A 95 -1.36 8.78 10.73
N ILE A 96 -1.60 9.50 9.64
CA ILE A 96 -2.45 9.04 8.53
C ILE A 96 -1.91 7.75 7.92
N TRP A 97 -0.62 7.71 7.57
CA TRP A 97 0.01 6.50 7.02
C TRP A 97 -0.08 5.30 7.98
N PHE A 98 0.18 5.54 9.27
CA PHE A 98 0.05 4.52 10.30
C PHE A 98 -1.39 4.02 10.43
N PHE A 99 -2.37 4.93 10.46
CA PHE A 99 -3.78 4.59 10.56
C PHE A 99 -4.27 3.78 9.36
N ILE A 100 -3.83 4.11 8.15
CA ILE A 100 -4.13 3.32 6.94
C ILE A 100 -3.61 1.89 7.10
N ILE A 101 -2.33 1.72 7.49
CA ILE A 101 -1.76 0.38 7.68
C ILE A 101 -2.50 -0.38 8.79
N LEU A 102 -2.79 0.27 9.91
CA LEU A 102 -3.52 -0.33 11.03
C LEU A 102 -4.92 -0.79 10.62
N LEU A 103 -5.66 0.05 9.89
CA LEU A 103 -6.98 -0.28 9.37
C LEU A 103 -6.93 -1.53 8.48
N LEU A 104 -5.94 -1.61 7.58
CA LEU A 104 -5.75 -2.77 6.72
C LEU A 104 -5.44 -4.05 7.53
N ILE A 105 -4.65 -3.94 8.60
CA ILE A 105 -4.38 -5.08 9.50
C ILE A 105 -5.66 -5.51 10.23
N CYS A 106 -6.47 -4.58 10.74
CA CYS A 106 -7.74 -4.92 11.40
C CYS A 106 -8.71 -5.63 10.44
N ILE A 107 -8.79 -5.18 9.19
CA ILE A 107 -9.59 -5.83 8.15
C ILE A 107 -9.06 -7.24 7.85
N LEU A 108 -7.74 -7.42 7.74
CA LEU A 108 -7.12 -8.74 7.53
C LEU A 108 -7.46 -9.70 8.68
N ILE A 109 -7.33 -9.24 9.93
CA ILE A 109 -7.70 -10.03 11.12
C ILE A 109 -9.17 -10.43 11.03
N LYS A 110 -10.07 -9.47 10.73
CA LYS A 110 -11.49 -9.77 10.57
C LYS A 110 -11.72 -10.84 9.51
N ILE A 111 -11.09 -10.73 8.33
CA ILE A 111 -11.20 -11.72 7.26
C ILE A 111 -10.76 -13.10 7.76
N VAL A 112 -9.60 -13.21 8.43
CA VAL A 112 -9.06 -14.49 8.89
C VAL A 112 -9.96 -15.16 9.94
N PHE A 113 -10.47 -14.39 10.90
CA PHE A 113 -11.25 -14.90 12.03
C PHE A 113 -12.77 -14.98 11.78
N THR A 114 -13.28 -14.45 10.66
CA THR A 114 -14.70 -14.62 10.31
C THR A 114 -14.97 -16.09 9.99
N PRO A 115 -15.95 -16.74 10.63
CA PRO A 115 -16.31 -18.13 10.32
C PRO A 115 -16.81 -18.27 8.89
N ILE A 116 -16.63 -19.47 8.33
CA ILE A 116 -17.01 -19.83 6.94
C ILE A 116 -18.42 -20.40 6.94
#